data_AF-A0A8I2K5F0-F1
#
_entry.id   AF-A0A8I2K5F0-F1
#
_cell.length_a   1.000
_cell.length_b   1.000
_cell.length_c   1.000
_cell.angle_alpha   90.00
_cell.angle_beta   90.00
_cell.angle_gamma   90.00
#
_symmetry.space_group_name_H-M   'P 1'
#
loop_
_entity.id
_entity.type
_entity.pdbx_description
1 polymer ?
#
loop_
_entity_poly.entity_id
_entity_poly.type
_entity_poly.pdbx_seq_one_letter_code
_entity_poly.pdbx_strand_id
1 'polypeptide(L)'
;MSKIRWQAAVITIALLILLVTGASAQNPQKHWMQYKTPGEAGFSSEKLLEAKKLYDTLDAAAFMVVYNGKVLISWGDVKRRYQCATR
;
A
#
# COMPACT_ATOMS: atom_id res chain seq x y z
N MET A 1 -40.19 18.19 -18.67
CA MET A 1 -39.78 17.72 -17.32
C MET A 1 -39.03 16.37 -17.29
N SER A 2 -38.97 15.57 -18.37
CA SER A 2 -38.31 14.25 -18.36
C SER A 2 -36.77 14.28 -18.52
N LYS A 3 -36.23 15.19 -19.35
CA LYS A 3 -34.79 15.22 -19.69
C LYS A 3 -33.89 15.65 -18.52
N ILE A 4 -34.34 16.60 -17.70
CA ILE A 4 -33.58 17.13 -16.54
C ILE A 4 -33.45 16.07 -15.45
N ARG A 5 -34.50 15.29 -15.20
CA ARG A 5 -34.49 14.18 -14.23
C ARG A 5 -33.53 13.06 -14.66
N TRP A 6 -33.44 12.80 -15.95
CA TRP A 6 -32.51 11.83 -16.52
C TRP A 6 -31.05 12.30 -16.46
N GLN A 7 -30.80 13.57 -16.81
CA GLN A 7 -29.46 14.18 -16.71
C GLN A 7 -28.95 14.19 -15.26
N ALA A 8 -29.78 14.59 -14.31
CA ALA A 8 -29.43 14.57 -12.89
C ALA A 8 -29.11 13.14 -12.40
N ALA A 9 -29.91 12.14 -12.81
CA ALA A 9 -29.64 10.75 -12.45
C ALA A 9 -28.29 10.24 -12.98
N VAL A 10 -27.95 10.58 -14.23
CA VAL A 10 -26.66 10.20 -14.84
C VAL A 10 -25.48 10.83 -14.09
N ILE A 11 -25.57 12.12 -13.74
CA ILE A 11 -24.53 12.83 -12.99
C ILE A 11 -24.35 12.23 -11.59
N THR A 12 -25.45 11.95 -10.89
CA THR A 12 -25.40 11.32 -9.56
C THR A 12 -24.78 9.92 -9.62
N ILE A 13 -25.13 9.11 -10.62
CA ILE A 13 -24.53 7.78 -10.82
C ILE A 13 -23.03 7.89 -11.13
N ALA A 14 -22.62 8.83 -11.98
CA ALA A 14 -21.21 9.06 -12.29
C ALA A 14 -20.39 9.48 -11.05
N LEU A 15 -20.95 10.37 -10.22
CA LEU A 15 -20.33 10.77 -8.94
C LEU A 15 -20.23 9.61 -7.95
N LEU A 16 -21.26 8.78 -7.85
CA LEU A 16 -21.24 7.56 -7.02
C LEU A 16 -20.19 6.57 -7.51
N ILE A 17 -20.08 6.34 -8.82
CA ILE A 17 -19.06 5.45 -9.40
C ILE A 17 -17.65 5.97 -9.10
N LEU A 18 -17.42 7.28 -9.22
CA LEU A 18 -16.13 7.90 -8.87
C LEU A 18 -15.77 7.66 -7.39
N LEU A 19 -16.73 7.79 -6.48
CA LEU A 19 -16.54 7.58 -5.04
C LEU A 19 -16.19 6.12 -4.69
N VAL A 20 -16.72 5.13 -5.41
CA VAL A 20 -16.48 3.70 -5.11
C VAL A 20 -15.12 3.21 -5.60
N THR A 21 -14.52 3.84 -6.62
CA THR A 21 -13.24 3.38 -7.20
C THR A 21 -11.99 3.67 -6.36
N GLY A 22 -12.11 4.45 -5.28
CA GLY A 22 -10.95 4.93 -4.50
C GLY A 22 -10.30 3.92 -3.55
N ALA A 23 -10.92 2.77 -3.27
CA ALA A 23 -10.46 1.84 -2.23
C ALA A 23 -10.32 0.40 -2.76
N SER A 24 -9.26 0.14 -3.52
CA SER A 24 -8.82 -1.23 -3.82
C SER A 24 -7.63 -1.57 -2.92
N ALA A 25 -7.83 -2.48 -1.95
CA ALA A 25 -6.72 -3.10 -1.25
C ALA A 25 -6.13 -4.19 -2.15
N GLN A 26 -4.81 -4.15 -2.39
CA GLN A 26 -4.14 -5.22 -3.12
C GLN A 26 -4.26 -6.53 -2.33
N ASN A 27 -4.77 -7.59 -2.96
CA ASN A 27 -4.61 -8.97 -2.48
C ASN A 27 -3.59 -9.70 -3.38
N PRO A 28 -2.29 -9.57 -3.11
CA PRO A 28 -1.24 -9.98 -4.04
C PRO A 28 -1.08 -11.50 -4.19
N GLN A 29 -1.69 -12.31 -3.31
CA GLN A 29 -1.56 -13.77 -3.21
C GLN A 29 -0.10 -14.26 -3.15
N LYS A 30 0.62 -14.21 -4.28
CA LYS A 30 2.02 -14.61 -4.43
C LYS A 30 2.99 -13.45 -4.70
N HIS A 31 2.55 -12.39 -5.38
CA HIS A 31 3.44 -11.33 -5.86
C HIS A 31 2.94 -9.96 -5.42
N TRP A 32 3.67 -9.35 -4.50
CA TRP A 32 3.42 -7.98 -4.06
C TRP A 32 3.96 -6.99 -5.08
N MET A 33 3.18 -5.95 -5.37
CA MET A 33 3.72 -4.80 -6.10
C MET A 33 4.62 -4.02 -5.14
N GLN A 34 5.68 -3.42 -5.67
CA GLN A 34 6.62 -2.60 -4.90
C GLN A 34 6.78 -1.24 -5.58
N TYR A 35 6.87 -0.17 -4.79
CA TYR A 35 7.21 1.15 -5.32
C TYR A 35 8.63 1.14 -5.89
N LYS A 36 8.87 1.86 -6.99
CA LYS A 36 10.21 1.94 -7.58
C LYS A 36 11.15 2.74 -6.69
N THR A 37 10.63 3.79 -6.06
CA THR A 37 11.33 4.59 -5.05
C THR A 37 10.39 4.95 -3.91
N PRO A 38 10.90 5.19 -2.69
CA PRO A 38 10.06 5.65 -1.60
C PRO A 38 9.36 7.00 -1.87
N GLY A 39 9.97 7.84 -2.70
CA GLY A 39 9.43 9.15 -3.07
C GLY A 39 8.11 9.07 -3.83
N GLU A 40 7.88 8.02 -4.64
CA GLU A 40 6.59 7.78 -5.32
C GLU A 40 5.43 7.59 -4.34
N ALA A 41 5.74 7.09 -3.14
CA ALA A 41 4.78 6.92 -2.06
C ALA A 41 4.72 8.13 -1.10
N GLY A 42 5.51 9.19 -1.37
CA GLY A 42 5.61 10.38 -0.51
C GLY A 42 6.52 10.21 0.71
N PHE A 43 7.38 9.19 0.75
CA PHE A 43 8.31 8.95 1.85
C PHE A 43 9.70 9.56 1.59
N SER A 44 10.30 10.15 2.62
CA SER A 44 11.69 10.64 2.60
C SER A 44 12.68 9.48 2.68
N SER A 45 13.64 9.45 1.76
CA SER A 45 14.67 8.40 1.73
C SER A 45 15.64 8.54 2.90
N GLU A 46 15.88 9.76 3.36
CA GLU A 46 16.75 10.07 4.50
C GLU A 46 16.19 9.47 5.80
N LYS A 47 14.89 9.65 6.04
CA LYS A 47 14.22 9.06 7.22
C LYS A 47 14.16 7.54 7.15
N LEU A 48 14.00 6.97 5.96
CA LEU A 48 14.04 5.51 5.78
C LEU A 48 15.45 4.96 6.00
N LEU A 49 16.50 5.73 5.71
CA LEU A 49 17.87 5.37 6.04
C LEU A 49 18.10 5.36 7.57
N GLU A 50 17.52 6.30 8.30
CA GLU A 50 17.55 6.27 9.77
C GLU A 50 16.84 5.02 10.32
N ALA A 51 15.66 4.68 9.78
CA ALA A 51 14.97 3.44 10.12
C ALA A 51 15.79 2.19 9.78
N LYS A 52 16.56 2.21 8.68
CA LYS A 52 17.48 1.12 8.32
C LYS A 52 18.59 0.96 9.36
N LYS A 53 19.18 2.07 9.82
CA LYS A 53 20.20 2.05 10.87
C LYS A 53 19.65 1.43 12.15
N LEU A 54 18.43 1.79 12.55
CA LEU A 54 17.77 1.15 13.70
C LEU A 54 17.59 -0.35 13.46
N TYR A 55 17.06 -0.75 12.31
CA TYR A 55 16.92 -2.16 11.95
C TYR A 55 18.26 -2.91 12.05
N ASP A 56 19.38 -2.32 11.63
CA ASP A 56 20.71 -2.93 11.72
C ASP A 56 21.24 -3.10 13.14
N THR A 57 20.69 -2.38 14.11
CA THR A 57 20.97 -2.61 15.54
C THR A 57 20.09 -3.69 16.16
N LEU A 58 18.99 -4.05 15.49
CA LEU A 58 18.09 -5.11 15.92
C LEU A 58 18.61 -6.44 15.35
N ASP A 59 18.67 -7.48 16.16
CA ASP A 59 18.92 -8.86 15.69
C ASP A 59 17.66 -9.44 15.00
N ALA A 60 17.09 -8.67 14.07
CA ALA A 60 15.82 -8.94 13.41
C ALA A 60 16.07 -9.61 12.05
N ALA A 61 15.50 -10.80 11.86
CA ALA A 61 15.71 -11.58 10.64
C ALA A 61 15.13 -10.94 9.36
N ALA A 62 14.04 -10.16 9.49
CA ALA A 62 13.39 -9.48 8.37
C ALA A 62 12.55 -8.29 8.82
N PHE A 63 12.38 -7.31 7.93
CA PHE A 63 11.51 -6.15 8.11
C PHE A 63 10.85 -5.80 6.77
N MET A 64 9.56 -5.47 6.78
CA MET A 64 8.83 -5.08 5.57
C MET A 64 7.78 -4.02 5.92
N VAL A 65 7.69 -2.97 5.09
CA VAL A 65 6.67 -1.92 5.20
C VAL A 65 5.77 -1.98 3.99
N VAL A 66 4.47 -2.03 4.23
CA VAL A 66 3.43 -2.01 3.19
C VAL A 66 2.66 -0.70 3.31
N TYR A 67 2.55 0.03 2.19
CA TYR A 67 1.79 1.27 2.10
C TYR A 67 0.89 1.28 0.87
N ASN A 68 -0.41 1.55 1.07
CA ASN A 68 -1.44 1.46 0.02
C ASN A 68 -1.39 0.13 -0.77
N GLY A 69 -1.23 -0.98 -0.05
CA GLY A 69 -1.21 -2.33 -0.63
C GLY A 69 0.10 -2.72 -1.34
N LYS A 70 1.04 -1.79 -1.51
CA LYS A 70 2.34 -2.05 -2.16
C LYS A 70 3.46 -2.07 -1.12
N VAL A 71 4.48 -2.88 -1.36
CA VAL A 71 5.71 -2.85 -0.57
C VAL A 71 6.41 -1.52 -0.81
N LEU A 72 6.70 -0.80 0.28
CA LEU A 72 7.50 0.41 0.27
C LEU A 72 8.98 0.06 0.34
N ILE A 73 9.35 -0.73 1.35
CA ILE A 73 10.70 -1.21 1.59
C ILE A 73 10.65 -2.60 2.23
N SER A 74 11.72 -3.35 2.04
CA SER A 74 11.96 -4.63 2.69
C SER A 74 13.44 -4.84 2.95
N TRP A 75 13.78 -5.36 4.13
CA TRP A 75 15.14 -5.66 4.56
C TRP A 75 15.20 -7.06 5.20
N GLY A 76 16.38 -7.68 5.16
CA GLY A 76 16.58 -9.05 5.63
C GLY A 76 15.96 -10.11 4.72
N ASP A 77 15.73 -11.30 5.24
CA ASP A 77 15.18 -12.42 4.48
C ASP A 77 13.65 -12.46 4.57
N VAL A 78 12.99 -11.70 3.70
CA VAL A 78 11.51 -11.63 3.60
C VAL A 78 10.87 -12.78 2.81
N LYS A 79 11.66 -13.72 2.27
CA LYS A 79 11.14 -14.87 1.50
C LYS A 79 10.99 -16.11 2.37
N ARG A 80 11.78 -16.22 3.43
CA ARG A 80 11.66 -17.29 4.43
C ARG A 80 10.35 -17.16 5.22
N ARG A 81 9.70 -18.30 5.47
CA ARG A 81 8.58 -18.38 6.42
C ARG A 81 9.13 -18.44 7.84
N TYR A 82 8.79 -17.44 8.64
CA TYR A 82 9.04 -17.46 10.08
C TYR A 82 7.80 -17.96 10.81
N GLN A 83 8.00 -18.62 11.95
CA GLN A 83 6.90 -18.92 12.85
C GLN A 83 6.43 -17.59 13.45
N CYS A 84 5.17 -17.25 13.21
CA CYS A 84 4.54 -16.21 14.00
C CYS A 84 4.53 -16.70 15.46
N ALA A 85 4.87 -15.83 16.40
CA ALA A 85 4.75 -16.16 17.81
C ALA A 85 3.26 -16.31 18.15
N THR A 86 2.72 -17.50 17.95
CA THR A 86 1.44 -17.93 18.53
C THR A 86 1.69 -18.14 20.00
N ARG A 87 1.19 -17.21 20.82
CA ARG A 87 1.08 -17.41 22.26
C ARG A 87 -0.07 -18.36 22.57
#